data_AF-A0AAX1BYJ3-F1
#
_entry.id   AF-A0AAX1BYJ3-F1
#
_cell.length_a   1.000
_cell.length_b   1.000
_cell.length_c   1.000
_cell.angle_alpha   90.00
_cell.angle_beta   90.00
_cell.angle_gamma   90.00
#
_symmetry.space_group_name_H-M   'P 1'
#
loop_
_entity.id
_entity.type
_entity.pdbx_description
1 polymer ?
#
loop_
_entity_poly.entity_id
_entity_poly.type
_entity_poly.pdbx_seq_one_letter_code
_entity_poly.pdbx_strand_id
1 'polypeptide(L)'
;MNRAATLTLNAPLLMLVAALALSTPFTAGAAPAFLDYAQQQTQQSQAQEKNDAASAKQTQESRQSADNKKTGTSTSQLQKRITSQQAAIAQKDKLIQQLKKQLAATPQTDTAGANEQAALNKRINELQVALSAATAEKEALIKKAGVVQNNNLQQSQAAARQQIQQLTTQIQQAEAENKRLSASFTTLNKDKHALMTQLAAAEKEKQAALEQVKALNADKQPLATRLAAAEKEKQAVLEQVKALNADKQSLTIRLAAAEKAQQAALDQAKALNADKQPLATRLAAAEKEKQAVLEQVKALNADKQSLTIRLAAAEKTQQAALDQVKALNADKQSLSTRLAAADKVPHGPANDAAAPKNEPPEMAAIVAAYRLQADKDNAQLRMKEDEIELLRTQLSVQSKTRSGESAAAKLSASGEQQAYAIGASMGSEALNVLTTRRTQGVTVDAGLVLQGIEDAFRGQLRLGEQERNKALFDVSQQVFQNLNKIEQKNISAGKKYQQAFARKKDVVFKEGVYSRVDYPGKGKISGNDLVTVVIKEMLTDGTVINDMEAKDQALTQKLDAYPPVFREPLKRLQNHGSVTLVVPPEKAYGSKGLPPKIPPGATMVYSVRIVDSQPEPAK
;
A
#
# COMPACT_ATOMS: atom_id res chain seq x y z
N MET A 1 37.15 10.71 16.31
CA MET A 1 36.59 10.99 17.65
C MET A 1 35.25 11.70 17.50
N ASN A 2 34.40 11.68 18.52
CA ASN A 2 32.96 11.91 18.40
C ASN A 2 32.54 13.32 17.94
N ARG A 3 31.52 13.38 17.10
CA ARG A 3 30.21 13.97 17.48
C ARG A 3 29.09 13.33 16.67
N ALA A 4 28.03 12.89 17.34
CA ALA A 4 26.88 12.25 16.70
C ALA A 4 25.89 13.32 16.21
N ALA A 5 25.40 13.15 14.97
CA ALA A 5 24.25 13.91 14.46
C ALA A 5 22.99 13.02 14.57
N THR A 6 22.18 13.25 15.59
CA THR A 6 20.91 12.55 15.78
C THR A 6 19.86 13.05 14.79
N LEU A 7 19.71 12.36 13.64
CA LEU A 7 18.57 12.59 12.76
C LEU A 7 17.28 12.10 13.44
N THR A 8 16.43 13.04 13.83
CA THR A 8 15.09 12.76 14.38
C THR A 8 14.14 12.37 13.25
N LEU A 9 13.95 11.05 13.05
CA LEU A 9 13.24 10.46 11.90
C LEU A 9 11.69 10.58 11.96
N ASN A 10 11.16 11.76 12.27
CA ASN A 10 9.72 12.00 12.50
C ASN A 10 8.90 12.35 11.24
N ALA A 11 9.48 12.29 10.05
CA ALA A 11 8.81 12.69 8.80
C ALA A 11 7.73 11.73 8.24
N PRO A 12 7.90 10.39 8.22
CA PRO A 12 6.99 9.52 7.45
C PRO A 12 5.63 9.26 8.14
N LEU A 13 5.56 9.36 9.47
CA LEU A 13 4.35 9.03 10.23
C LEU A 13 3.19 10.02 9.98
N LEU A 14 3.51 11.29 9.69
CA LEU A 14 2.53 12.36 9.55
C LEU A 14 1.58 12.19 8.36
N MET A 15 2.03 11.59 7.25
CA MET A 15 1.13 11.29 6.11
C MET A 15 0.15 10.15 6.42
N LEU A 16 0.51 9.20 7.30
CA LEU A 16 -0.40 8.12 7.71
C LEU A 16 -1.45 8.64 8.70
N VAL A 17 -1.03 9.50 9.64
CA VAL A 17 -1.95 10.18 10.57
C VAL A 17 -2.88 11.15 9.84
N ALA A 18 -2.43 11.83 8.79
CA ALA A 18 -3.29 12.70 7.97
C ALA A 18 -4.44 11.96 7.26
N ALA A 19 -4.33 10.64 7.05
CA ALA A 19 -5.41 9.81 6.52
C ALA A 19 -6.42 9.37 7.60
N LEU A 20 -6.01 9.36 8.88
CA LEU A 20 -6.86 9.04 10.05
C LEU A 20 -7.49 10.29 10.68
N ALA A 21 -6.89 11.48 10.50
CA ALA A 21 -7.31 12.73 11.14
C ALA A 21 -8.38 13.53 10.36
N LEU A 22 -9.04 12.93 9.35
CA LEU A 22 -10.11 13.56 8.57
C LEU A 22 -11.52 13.23 9.07
N SER A 23 -11.67 12.41 10.10
CA SER A 23 -12.91 12.27 10.86
C SER A 23 -13.11 13.49 11.78
N THR A 24 -13.60 14.59 11.23
CA THR A 24 -14.28 15.59 12.07
C THR A 24 -15.48 14.93 12.76
N PRO A 25 -15.86 15.35 13.98
CA PRO A 25 -17.06 14.83 14.64
C PRO A 25 -18.30 15.34 13.90
N PHE A 26 -18.73 14.59 12.89
CA PHE A 26 -19.92 14.89 12.12
C PHE A 26 -21.15 14.68 13.02
N THR A 27 -21.70 15.77 13.56
CA THR A 27 -22.86 15.69 14.47
C THR A 27 -24.03 15.04 13.76
N ALA A 28 -24.63 14.01 14.35
CA ALA A 28 -25.71 13.21 13.77
C ALA A 28 -27.04 14.00 13.71
N GLY A 29 -27.11 14.98 12.81
CA GLY A 29 -28.17 15.99 12.71
C GLY A 29 -29.19 15.77 11.58
N ALA A 30 -29.61 14.54 11.34
CA ALA A 30 -30.70 14.13 10.41
C ALA A 30 -30.59 14.52 8.92
N ALA A 31 -29.66 15.37 8.51
CA ALA A 31 -29.46 15.77 7.12
C ALA A 31 -28.65 14.72 6.32
N PRO A 32 -29.01 14.47 5.04
CA PRO A 32 -28.14 13.76 4.10
C PRO A 32 -26.81 14.47 3.89
N ALA A 33 -25.72 13.70 3.74
CA ALA A 33 -24.36 14.24 3.69
C ALA A 33 -24.12 15.23 2.53
N PHE A 34 -24.91 15.15 1.45
CA PHE A 34 -24.82 16.12 0.36
C PHE A 34 -25.46 17.47 0.72
N LEU A 35 -26.52 17.49 1.53
CA LEU A 35 -27.16 18.73 1.98
C LEU A 35 -26.22 19.54 2.85
N ASP A 36 -25.55 18.90 3.82
CA ASP A 36 -24.56 19.56 4.68
C ASP A 36 -23.35 20.03 3.86
N TYR A 37 -22.87 19.22 2.92
CA TYR A 37 -21.79 19.62 2.00
C TYR A 37 -22.18 20.82 1.12
N ALA A 38 -23.40 20.83 0.57
CA ALA A 38 -23.90 21.92 -0.26
C ALA A 38 -24.20 23.19 0.57
N GLN A 39 -24.67 23.05 1.82
CA GLN A 39 -24.77 24.16 2.77
C GLN A 39 -23.38 24.69 3.14
N GLN A 40 -22.37 23.84 3.32
CA GLN A 40 -20.99 24.25 3.64
C GLN A 40 -20.33 24.99 2.46
N GLN A 41 -20.47 24.51 1.22
CA GLN A 41 -20.07 25.27 0.03
C GLN A 41 -20.80 26.62 -0.04
N THR A 42 -22.12 26.64 0.17
CA THR A 42 -22.92 27.87 0.13
C THR A 42 -22.44 28.87 1.20
N GLN A 43 -22.10 28.41 2.40
CA GLN A 43 -21.53 29.23 3.47
C GLN A 43 -20.12 29.76 3.12
N GLN A 44 -19.28 28.97 2.46
CA GLN A 44 -17.97 29.44 1.98
C GLN A 44 -18.11 30.51 0.89
N SER A 45 -18.99 30.31 -0.10
CA SER A 45 -19.29 31.34 -1.10
C SER A 45 -19.87 32.61 -0.47
N GLN A 46 -20.80 32.47 0.47
CA GLN A 46 -21.37 33.63 1.19
C GLN A 46 -20.37 34.31 2.13
N ALA A 47 -19.38 33.62 2.67
CA ALA A 47 -18.30 34.26 3.42
C ALA A 47 -17.41 35.12 2.50
N GLN A 48 -17.21 34.68 1.26
CA GLN A 48 -16.48 35.43 0.25
C GLN A 48 -17.29 36.65 -0.23
N GLU A 49 -18.56 36.46 -0.61
CA GLU A 49 -19.48 37.57 -0.98
C GLU A 49 -19.72 38.55 0.17
N LYS A 50 -19.72 38.11 1.44
CA LYS A 50 -19.88 39.01 2.59
C LYS A 50 -18.72 39.98 2.77
N ASN A 51 -17.50 39.60 2.41
CA ASN A 51 -16.36 40.52 2.48
C ASN A 51 -16.53 41.67 1.48
N ASP A 52 -17.00 41.37 0.26
CA ASP A 52 -17.26 42.39 -0.76
C ASP A 52 -18.53 43.22 -0.44
N ALA A 53 -19.58 42.57 0.06
CA ALA A 53 -20.85 43.23 0.38
C ALA A 53 -20.84 44.06 1.68
N ALA A 54 -19.99 43.72 2.66
CA ALA A 54 -19.87 44.48 3.91
C ALA A 54 -19.41 45.93 3.64
N SER A 55 -18.48 46.12 2.69
CA SER A 55 -17.98 47.44 2.30
C SER A 55 -19.02 48.34 1.60
N ALA A 56 -20.20 47.80 1.24
CA ALA A 56 -21.21 48.50 0.43
C ALA A 56 -22.53 48.82 1.17
N LYS A 57 -22.80 48.20 2.33
CA LYS A 57 -24.13 48.27 2.99
C LYS A 57 -24.22 49.07 4.30
N GLN A 58 -23.12 49.59 4.84
CA GLN A 58 -23.10 50.20 6.18
C GLN A 58 -23.55 51.68 6.24
N THR A 59 -24.03 52.27 5.14
CA THR A 59 -24.26 53.73 5.01
C THR A 59 -25.74 54.15 5.04
N GLN A 60 -26.70 53.22 4.90
CA GLN A 60 -28.14 53.53 4.87
C GLN A 60 -28.95 52.55 5.75
N GLU A 61 -30.19 52.95 6.07
CA GLU A 61 -31.19 52.15 6.82
C GLU A 61 -30.90 51.86 8.31
N SER A 62 -30.59 52.90 9.10
CA SER A 62 -30.78 52.90 10.56
C SER A 62 -31.08 54.29 11.12
N ARG A 63 -32.16 54.94 10.64
CA ARG A 63 -32.64 56.23 11.17
C ARG A 63 -34.02 56.12 11.84
N GLN A 64 -34.02 56.24 13.17
CA GLN A 64 -35.03 56.93 14.00
C GLN A 64 -36.53 56.64 13.71
N SER A 65 -37.12 55.64 14.34
CA SER A 65 -38.59 55.42 14.28
C SER A 65 -39.20 54.68 15.48
N ALA A 66 -39.16 55.31 16.66
CA ALA A 66 -40.04 54.94 17.79
C ALA A 66 -40.41 56.16 18.67
N ASP A 67 -39.49 56.57 19.54
CA ASP A 67 -39.81 57.39 20.72
C ASP A 67 -40.15 58.86 20.39
N ASN A 68 -39.41 59.46 19.44
CA ASN A 68 -39.61 60.86 18.99
C ASN A 68 -41.02 61.17 18.44
N LYS A 69 -41.81 60.14 18.08
CA LYS A 69 -43.17 60.33 17.57
C LYS A 69 -44.17 60.77 18.66
N LYS A 70 -43.88 60.48 19.93
CA LYS A 70 -44.79 60.66 21.08
C LYS A 70 -44.66 62.05 21.73
N THR A 71 -43.43 62.55 21.85
CA THR A 71 -43.12 63.87 22.43
C THR A 71 -43.54 65.02 21.52
N GLY A 72 -43.29 64.92 20.21
CA GLY A 72 -43.68 65.93 19.22
C GLY A 72 -45.19 66.20 19.16
N THR A 73 -46.03 65.20 19.47
CA THR A 73 -47.48 65.39 19.54
C THR A 73 -47.89 66.33 20.68
N SER A 74 -47.26 66.19 21.85
CA SER A 74 -47.56 67.00 23.05
C SER A 74 -47.20 68.48 22.85
N THR A 75 -46.03 68.76 22.27
CA THR A 75 -45.63 70.15 21.95
C THR A 75 -46.58 70.79 20.93
N SER A 76 -47.00 70.04 19.89
CA SER A 76 -47.99 70.52 18.91
C SER A 76 -49.36 70.80 19.54
N GLN A 77 -49.81 69.96 20.47
CA GLN A 77 -51.05 70.14 21.21
C GLN A 77 -51.00 71.36 22.14
N LEU A 78 -49.89 71.59 22.85
CA LEU A 78 -49.68 72.78 23.67
C LEU A 78 -49.69 74.06 22.81
N GLN A 79 -49.00 74.05 21.67
CA GLN A 79 -48.99 75.20 20.76
C GLN A 79 -50.40 75.54 20.26
N LYS A 80 -51.18 74.53 19.85
CA LYS A 80 -52.59 74.71 19.44
C LYS A 80 -53.47 75.29 20.56
N ARG A 81 -53.26 74.86 21.82
CA ARG A 81 -53.97 75.44 22.98
C ARG A 81 -53.59 76.90 23.21
N ILE A 82 -52.30 77.27 23.11
CA ILE A 82 -51.85 78.67 23.23
C ILE A 82 -52.49 79.55 22.15
N THR A 83 -52.53 79.10 20.89
CA THR A 83 -53.20 79.82 19.79
C THR A 83 -54.71 79.95 20.01
N SER A 84 -55.37 78.88 20.45
CA SER A 84 -56.81 78.89 20.76
C SER A 84 -57.14 79.85 21.91
N GLN A 85 -56.33 79.86 22.98
CA GLN A 85 -56.50 80.76 24.11
C GLN A 85 -56.29 82.22 23.71
N GLN A 86 -55.29 82.51 22.85
CA GLN A 86 -55.05 83.85 22.31
C GLN A 86 -56.27 84.37 21.51
N ALA A 87 -56.91 83.51 20.72
CA ALA A 87 -58.15 83.88 20.02
C ALA A 87 -59.32 84.12 21.00
N ALA A 88 -59.44 83.29 22.03
CA ALA A 88 -60.49 83.41 23.07
C ALA A 88 -60.30 84.61 24.00
N ILE A 89 -59.08 85.16 24.10
CA ILE A 89 -58.78 86.46 24.76
C ILE A 89 -59.26 87.60 23.85
N ALA A 90 -58.79 87.64 22.60
CA ALA A 90 -59.15 88.70 21.65
C ALA A 90 -60.67 88.83 21.39
N GLN A 91 -61.41 87.71 21.43
CA GLN A 91 -62.88 87.73 21.38
C GLN A 91 -63.51 88.37 22.62
N LYS A 92 -62.99 88.11 23.83
CA LYS A 92 -63.49 88.74 25.07
C LYS A 92 -63.18 90.24 25.09
N ASP A 93 -61.97 90.65 24.69
CA ASP A 93 -61.61 92.07 24.56
C ASP A 93 -62.59 92.81 23.63
N LYS A 94 -62.86 92.24 22.44
CA LYS A 94 -63.81 92.83 21.49
C LYS A 94 -65.22 92.94 22.07
N LEU A 95 -65.69 91.92 22.79
CA LEU A 95 -67.00 91.93 23.44
C LEU A 95 -67.09 92.96 24.57
N ILE A 96 -66.04 93.10 25.40
CA ILE A 96 -65.94 94.13 26.45
C ILE A 96 -66.01 95.53 25.85
N GLN A 97 -65.30 95.78 24.74
CA GLN A 97 -65.34 97.07 24.04
C GLN A 97 -66.73 97.36 23.44
N GLN A 98 -67.42 96.34 22.90
CA GLN A 98 -68.80 96.49 22.42
C GLN A 98 -69.77 96.82 23.55
N LEU A 99 -69.70 96.11 24.69
CA LEU A 99 -70.56 96.36 25.85
C LEU A 99 -70.28 97.74 26.48
N LYS A 100 -69.02 98.17 26.57
CA LYS A 100 -68.67 99.54 27.01
C LYS A 100 -69.25 100.61 26.09
N LYS A 101 -69.26 100.39 24.77
CA LYS A 101 -69.88 101.29 23.80
C LYS A 101 -71.42 101.31 23.92
N GLN A 102 -72.05 100.18 24.24
CA GLN A 102 -73.50 100.13 24.52
C GLN A 102 -73.85 100.86 25.82
N LEU A 103 -73.11 100.62 26.90
CA LEU A 103 -73.28 101.30 28.19
C LEU A 103 -73.19 102.83 28.05
N ALA A 104 -72.24 103.32 27.26
CA ALA A 104 -72.07 104.76 26.97
C ALA A 104 -73.20 105.37 26.11
N ALA A 105 -74.12 104.55 25.57
CA ALA A 105 -75.26 104.98 24.77
C ALA A 105 -76.62 104.78 25.48
N THR A 106 -76.65 104.20 26.68
CA THR A 106 -77.89 103.95 27.45
C THR A 106 -78.33 105.21 28.21
N PRO A 107 -79.53 105.77 27.99
CA PRO A 107 -80.02 106.96 28.70
C PRO A 107 -80.26 106.73 30.20
N GLN A 108 -80.19 107.80 31.01
CA GLN A 108 -80.35 107.76 32.47
C GLN A 108 -81.68 108.34 33.00
N THR A 109 -82.66 108.63 32.14
CA THR A 109 -83.87 109.38 32.53
C THR A 109 -84.88 108.58 33.36
N ASP A 110 -84.88 107.25 33.26
CA ASP A 110 -85.94 106.38 33.80
C ASP A 110 -85.37 105.14 34.51
N THR A 111 -86.15 104.58 35.44
CA THR A 111 -85.75 103.43 36.28
C THR A 111 -85.42 102.16 35.47
N ALA A 112 -85.94 102.02 34.25
CA ALA A 112 -85.57 100.95 33.33
C ALA A 112 -84.11 101.07 32.85
N GLY A 113 -83.67 102.28 32.47
CA GLY A 113 -82.31 102.53 31.97
C GLY A 113 -81.25 102.31 33.04
N ALA A 114 -81.55 102.65 34.30
CA ALA A 114 -80.67 102.37 35.44
C ALA A 114 -80.44 100.86 35.64
N ASN A 115 -81.48 100.04 35.51
CA ASN A 115 -81.37 98.58 35.60
C ASN A 115 -80.57 97.99 34.41
N GLU A 116 -80.73 98.52 33.20
CA GLU A 116 -79.96 98.08 32.04
C GLU A 116 -78.47 98.47 32.16
N GLN A 117 -78.16 99.69 32.61
CA GLN A 117 -76.77 100.08 32.93
C GLN A 117 -76.15 99.21 34.04
N ALA A 118 -76.92 98.82 35.07
CA ALA A 118 -76.44 97.90 36.10
C ALA A 118 -76.14 96.49 35.55
N ALA A 119 -77.00 95.97 34.67
CA ALA A 119 -76.81 94.68 34.01
C ALA A 119 -75.58 94.68 33.06
N LEU A 120 -75.41 95.75 32.28
CA LEU A 120 -74.24 95.94 31.41
C LEU A 120 -72.94 96.05 32.22
N ASN A 121 -72.90 96.83 33.30
CA ASN A 121 -71.74 96.94 34.18
C ASN A 121 -71.37 95.60 34.83
N LYS A 122 -72.37 94.85 35.35
CA LYS A 122 -72.15 93.50 35.88
C LYS A 122 -71.50 92.59 34.84
N ARG A 123 -72.01 92.58 33.61
CA ARG A 123 -71.51 91.72 32.53
C ARG A 123 -70.13 92.13 32.01
N ILE A 124 -69.80 93.42 32.04
CA ILE A 124 -68.45 93.94 31.76
C ILE A 124 -67.46 93.43 32.82
N ASN A 125 -67.81 93.53 34.11
CA ASN A 125 -66.96 93.03 35.20
C ASN A 125 -66.74 91.51 35.13
N GLU A 126 -67.80 90.73 34.91
CA GLU A 126 -67.72 89.28 34.71
C GLU A 126 -66.78 88.91 33.54
N LEU A 127 -66.86 89.64 32.42
CA LEU A 127 -65.99 89.43 31.27
C LEU A 127 -64.53 89.88 31.53
N GLN A 128 -64.30 90.93 32.31
CA GLN A 128 -62.94 91.34 32.70
C GLN A 128 -62.27 90.31 33.63
N VAL A 129 -63.02 89.69 34.54
CA VAL A 129 -62.53 88.55 35.34
C VAL A 129 -62.25 87.33 34.44
N ALA A 130 -63.15 87.02 33.49
CA ALA A 130 -62.92 85.93 32.54
C ALA A 130 -61.75 86.19 31.57
N LEU A 131 -61.43 87.45 31.28
CA LEU A 131 -60.28 87.87 30.47
C LEU A 131 -58.96 87.69 31.24
N SER A 132 -58.90 88.13 32.51
CA SER A 132 -57.70 87.98 33.33
C SER A 132 -57.39 86.50 33.60
N ALA A 133 -58.40 85.69 33.90
CA ALA A 133 -58.27 84.25 34.04
C ALA A 133 -57.76 83.57 32.75
N ALA A 134 -58.34 83.91 31.58
CA ALA A 134 -57.89 83.37 30.30
C ALA A 134 -56.45 83.76 29.96
N THR A 135 -56.01 84.95 30.37
CA THR A 135 -54.65 85.48 30.19
C THR A 135 -53.64 84.74 31.08
N ALA A 136 -53.99 84.50 32.35
CA ALA A 136 -53.17 83.70 33.26
C ALA A 136 -53.02 82.24 32.77
N GLU A 137 -54.09 81.64 32.25
CA GLU A 137 -54.04 80.29 31.65
C GLU A 137 -53.11 80.26 30.42
N LYS A 138 -53.16 81.29 29.55
CA LYS A 138 -52.24 81.41 28.41
C LYS A 138 -50.78 81.47 28.87
N GLU A 139 -50.45 82.26 29.90
CA GLU A 139 -49.10 82.30 30.45
C GLU A 139 -48.64 80.95 31.01
N ALA A 140 -49.51 80.26 31.76
CA ALA A 140 -49.23 78.94 32.30
C ALA A 140 -48.95 77.91 31.19
N LEU A 141 -49.71 77.96 30.09
CA LEU A 141 -49.48 77.14 28.90
C LEU A 141 -48.14 77.46 28.21
N ILE A 142 -47.78 78.74 28.08
CA ILE A 142 -46.48 79.17 27.51
C ILE A 142 -45.31 78.68 28.37
N LYS A 143 -45.37 78.89 29.69
CA LYS A 143 -44.36 78.41 30.66
C LYS A 143 -44.22 76.88 30.58
N LYS A 144 -45.35 76.15 30.49
CA LYS A 144 -45.37 74.69 30.33
C LYS A 144 -44.78 74.21 28.99
N ALA A 145 -45.06 74.90 27.89
CA ALA A 145 -44.46 74.60 26.59
C ALA A 145 -42.94 74.78 26.58
N GLY A 146 -42.43 75.86 27.18
CA GLY A 146 -40.99 76.11 27.32
C GLY A 146 -40.26 75.00 28.09
N VAL A 147 -40.82 74.57 29.23
CA VAL A 147 -40.25 73.44 30.02
C VAL A 147 -40.24 72.14 29.21
N VAL A 148 -41.35 71.79 28.56
CA VAL A 148 -41.42 70.58 27.71
C VAL A 148 -40.40 70.62 26.58
N GLN A 149 -40.23 71.77 25.92
CA GLN A 149 -39.29 71.91 24.81
C GLN A 149 -37.82 71.86 25.26
N ASN A 150 -37.48 72.43 26.42
CA ASN A 150 -36.12 72.35 26.98
C ASN A 150 -35.78 70.91 27.42
N ASN A 151 -36.71 70.20 28.06
CA ASN A 151 -36.52 68.79 28.44
C ASN A 151 -36.32 67.89 27.21
N ASN A 152 -37.14 68.07 26.16
CA ASN A 152 -36.96 67.36 24.89
C ASN A 152 -35.57 67.65 24.26
N LEU A 153 -35.11 68.90 24.31
CA LEU A 153 -33.79 69.28 23.80
C LEU A 153 -32.67 68.58 24.58
N GLN A 154 -32.70 68.61 25.91
CA GLN A 154 -31.71 67.92 26.76
C GLN A 154 -31.70 66.41 26.52
N GLN A 155 -32.88 65.77 26.44
CA GLN A 155 -32.99 64.34 26.16
C GLN A 155 -32.42 63.97 24.78
N SER A 156 -32.68 64.79 23.75
CA SER A 156 -32.12 64.58 22.40
C SER A 156 -30.58 64.76 22.37
N GLN A 157 -30.04 65.71 23.12
CA GLN A 157 -28.58 65.89 23.27
C GLN A 157 -27.94 64.73 24.02
N ALA A 158 -28.59 64.19 25.05
CA ALA A 158 -28.10 63.03 25.78
C ALA A 158 -28.06 61.77 24.89
N ALA A 159 -29.13 61.51 24.13
CA ALA A 159 -29.17 60.41 23.16
C ALA A 159 -28.10 60.57 22.06
N ALA A 160 -27.90 61.78 21.53
CA ALA A 160 -26.85 62.05 20.56
C ALA A 160 -25.44 61.79 21.12
N ARG A 161 -25.17 62.17 22.38
CA ARG A 161 -23.90 61.88 23.07
C ARG A 161 -23.67 60.38 23.25
N GLN A 162 -24.69 59.62 23.65
CA GLN A 162 -24.60 58.15 23.75
C GLN A 162 -24.31 57.50 22.39
N GLN A 163 -24.98 57.94 21.33
CA GLN A 163 -24.76 57.42 19.98
C GLN A 163 -23.34 57.76 19.46
N ILE A 164 -22.83 58.96 19.73
CA ILE A 164 -21.44 59.33 19.43
C ILE A 164 -20.45 58.42 20.19
N GLN A 165 -20.67 58.18 21.49
CA GLN A 165 -19.81 57.30 22.29
C GLN A 165 -19.78 55.87 21.74
N GLN A 166 -20.94 55.29 21.39
CA GLN A 166 -21.04 53.97 20.78
C GLN A 166 -20.28 53.89 19.44
N LEU A 167 -20.43 54.89 18.58
CA LEU A 167 -19.71 54.96 17.31
C LEU A 167 -18.19 55.09 17.51
N THR A 168 -17.73 55.90 18.47
CA THR A 168 -16.30 56.01 18.83
C THR A 168 -15.72 54.66 19.28
N THR A 169 -16.45 53.90 20.11
CA THR A 169 -16.00 52.56 20.52
C THR A 169 -15.93 51.58 19.35
N GLN A 170 -16.90 51.62 18.43
CA GLN A 170 -16.89 50.77 17.22
C GLN A 170 -15.70 51.12 16.29
N ILE A 171 -15.39 52.40 16.11
CA ILE A 171 -14.23 52.85 15.34
C ILE A 171 -12.92 52.34 15.98
N GLN A 172 -12.76 52.49 17.29
CA GLN A 172 -11.58 52.01 18.01
C GLN A 172 -11.40 50.47 17.92
N GLN A 173 -12.50 49.71 17.93
CA GLN A 173 -12.47 48.27 17.70
C GLN A 173 -12.05 47.92 16.28
N ALA A 174 -12.63 48.58 15.26
CA ALA A 174 -12.26 48.38 13.86
C ALA A 174 -10.79 48.74 13.57
N GLU A 175 -10.26 49.80 14.18
CA GLU A 175 -8.83 50.15 14.09
C GLU A 175 -7.92 49.07 14.70
N ALA A 176 -8.32 48.48 15.83
CA ALA A 176 -7.57 47.41 16.49
C ALA A 176 -7.57 46.11 15.66
N GLU A 177 -8.72 45.75 15.08
CA GLU A 177 -8.83 44.61 14.17
C GLU A 177 -8.02 44.82 12.88
N ASN A 178 -8.06 46.01 12.28
CA ASN A 178 -7.29 46.32 11.08
C ASN A 178 -5.76 46.26 11.35
N LYS A 179 -5.29 46.77 12.50
CA LYS A 179 -3.90 46.58 12.96
C LYS A 179 -3.55 45.08 13.12
N ARG A 180 -4.45 44.26 13.68
CA ARG A 180 -4.25 42.81 13.83
C ARG A 180 -4.22 42.08 12.48
N LEU A 181 -5.07 42.46 11.53
CA LEU A 181 -5.09 41.92 10.17
C LEU A 181 -3.80 42.27 9.40
N SER A 182 -3.31 43.51 9.52
CA SER A 182 -2.04 43.95 8.93
C SER A 182 -0.83 43.15 9.50
N ALA A 183 -0.81 42.90 10.81
CA ALA A 183 0.18 42.02 11.43
C ALA A 183 0.06 40.55 10.94
N SER A 184 -1.16 40.05 10.75
CA SER A 184 -1.38 38.71 10.21
C SER A 184 -0.94 38.58 8.74
N PHE A 185 -1.19 39.60 7.92
CA PHE A 185 -0.79 39.64 6.51
C PHE A 185 0.74 39.71 6.34
N THR A 186 1.41 40.52 7.17
CA THR A 186 2.88 40.61 7.14
C THR A 186 3.57 39.34 7.64
N THR A 187 2.97 38.58 8.57
CA THR A 187 3.42 37.22 8.90
C THR A 187 3.18 36.25 7.75
N LEU A 188 1.96 36.17 7.22
CA LEU A 188 1.62 35.25 6.12
C LEU A 188 2.50 35.47 4.87
N ASN A 189 2.89 36.71 4.58
CA ASN A 189 3.80 36.99 3.47
C ASN A 189 5.26 36.54 3.75
N LYS A 190 5.73 36.54 5.01
CA LYS A 190 7.01 35.92 5.37
C LYS A 190 6.95 34.40 5.20
N ASP A 191 5.88 33.76 5.66
CA ASP A 191 5.69 32.32 5.55
C ASP A 191 5.63 31.88 4.08
N LYS A 192 4.94 32.66 3.23
CA LYS A 192 4.94 32.49 1.77
C LYS A 192 6.34 32.54 1.18
N HIS A 193 7.17 33.52 1.58
CA HIS A 193 8.57 33.59 1.11
C HIS A 193 9.41 32.40 1.59
N ALA A 194 9.26 31.98 2.86
CA ALA A 194 9.97 30.82 3.39
C ALA A 194 9.60 29.51 2.66
N LEU A 195 8.31 29.29 2.40
CA LEU A 195 7.82 28.16 1.60
C LEU A 195 8.35 28.20 0.16
N MET A 196 8.44 29.38 -0.46
CA MET A 196 9.01 29.52 -1.80
C MET A 196 10.51 29.18 -1.84
N THR A 197 11.27 29.53 -0.79
CA THR A 197 12.67 29.13 -0.64
C THR A 197 12.81 27.61 -0.44
N GLN A 198 11.95 27.00 0.39
CA GLN A 198 11.93 25.55 0.60
C GLN A 198 11.58 24.78 -0.69
N LEU A 199 10.62 25.28 -1.48
CA LEU A 199 10.26 24.69 -2.77
C LEU A 199 11.46 24.64 -3.72
N ALA A 200 12.16 25.77 -3.88
CA ALA A 200 13.34 25.86 -4.75
C ALA A 200 14.50 24.95 -4.29
N ALA A 201 14.66 24.75 -2.97
CA ALA A 201 15.61 23.79 -2.43
C ALA A 201 15.23 22.34 -2.78
N ALA A 202 13.96 21.96 -2.58
CA ALA A 202 13.45 20.63 -2.90
C ALA A 202 13.51 20.32 -4.42
N GLU A 203 13.28 21.31 -5.28
CA GLU A 203 13.46 21.15 -6.74
C GLU A 203 14.93 20.93 -7.11
N LYS A 204 15.88 21.60 -6.44
CA LYS A 204 17.32 21.39 -6.63
C LYS A 204 17.76 19.99 -6.17
N GLU A 205 17.27 19.51 -5.03
CA GLU A 205 17.53 18.15 -4.55
C GLU A 205 16.95 17.09 -5.49
N LYS A 206 15.71 17.28 -5.96
CA LYS A 206 15.07 16.44 -6.98
C LYS A 206 15.90 16.36 -8.27
N GLN A 207 16.45 17.48 -8.74
CA GLN A 207 17.30 17.49 -9.94
C GLN A 207 18.61 16.73 -9.70
N ALA A 208 19.26 16.91 -8.55
CA ALA A 208 20.47 16.18 -8.19
C ALA A 208 20.24 14.66 -8.13
N ALA A 209 19.13 14.23 -7.51
CA ALA A 209 18.72 12.82 -7.49
C ALA A 209 18.45 12.26 -8.90
N LEU A 210 17.89 13.06 -9.80
CA LEU A 210 17.63 12.65 -11.19
C LEU A 210 18.92 12.46 -12.00
N GLU A 211 19.94 13.31 -11.80
CA GLU A 211 21.27 13.08 -12.38
C GLU A 211 21.97 11.86 -11.77
N GLN A 212 21.81 11.59 -10.47
CA GLN A 212 22.33 10.38 -9.83
C GLN A 212 21.69 9.10 -10.41
N VAL A 213 20.37 9.13 -10.68
CA VAL A 213 19.65 8.02 -11.34
C VAL A 213 20.11 7.83 -12.79
N LYS A 214 20.47 8.90 -13.52
CA LYS A 214 21.08 8.78 -14.85
C LYS A 214 22.45 8.08 -14.79
N ALA A 215 23.31 8.48 -13.85
CA ALA A 215 24.63 7.87 -13.67
C ALA A 215 24.52 6.36 -13.37
N LEU A 216 23.68 5.97 -12.41
CA LEU A 216 23.45 4.56 -12.06
C LEU A 216 22.86 3.74 -13.24
N ASN A 217 22.06 4.36 -14.12
CA ASN A 217 21.59 3.71 -15.33
C ASN A 217 22.66 3.59 -16.42
N ALA A 218 23.62 4.53 -16.49
CA ALA A 218 24.78 4.42 -17.38
C ALA A 218 25.70 3.27 -16.95
N ASP A 219 25.99 3.15 -15.65
CA ASP A 219 26.84 2.08 -15.07
C ASP A 219 26.25 0.67 -15.24
N LYS A 220 24.92 0.56 -15.40
CA LYS A 220 24.22 -0.71 -15.61
C LYS A 220 24.68 -1.46 -16.87
N GLN A 221 25.01 -0.74 -17.95
CA GLN A 221 25.45 -1.36 -19.21
C GLN A 221 26.85 -2.00 -19.12
N PRO A 222 27.93 -1.31 -18.68
CA PRO A 222 29.24 -1.95 -18.52
C PRO A 222 29.22 -3.04 -17.44
N LEU A 223 28.35 -2.96 -16.41
CA LEU A 223 28.15 -4.07 -15.47
C LEU A 223 27.56 -5.31 -16.16
N ALA A 224 26.54 -5.16 -17.01
CA ALA A 224 25.98 -6.27 -17.78
C ALA A 224 27.01 -6.89 -18.75
N THR A 225 27.80 -6.05 -19.45
CA THR A 225 28.88 -6.50 -20.33
C THR A 225 29.97 -7.28 -19.58
N ARG A 226 30.36 -6.83 -18.37
CA ARG A 226 31.34 -7.54 -17.53
C ARG A 226 30.80 -8.86 -16.98
N LEU A 227 29.51 -8.93 -16.65
CA LEU A 227 28.86 -10.18 -16.25
C LEU A 227 28.87 -11.21 -17.39
N ALA A 228 28.44 -10.81 -18.60
CA ALA A 228 28.43 -11.68 -19.77
C ALA A 228 29.85 -12.15 -20.18
N ALA A 229 30.87 -11.31 -19.99
CA ALA A 229 32.27 -11.70 -20.17
C ALA A 229 32.71 -12.78 -19.16
N ALA A 230 32.40 -12.59 -17.87
CA ALA A 230 32.72 -13.56 -16.82
C ALA A 230 31.97 -14.90 -16.99
N GLU A 231 30.73 -14.88 -17.49
CA GLU A 231 29.98 -16.10 -17.83
C GLU A 231 30.63 -16.86 -19.01
N LYS A 232 31.14 -16.12 -20.02
CA LYS A 232 31.87 -16.72 -21.15
C LYS A 232 33.21 -17.32 -20.71
N GLU A 233 33.96 -16.65 -19.84
CA GLU A 233 35.20 -17.19 -19.25
C GLU A 233 34.93 -18.45 -18.42
N LYS A 234 33.89 -18.42 -17.56
CA LYS A 234 33.44 -19.59 -16.79
C LYS A 234 33.12 -20.78 -17.69
N GLN A 235 32.44 -20.57 -18.82
CA GLN A 235 32.13 -21.66 -19.75
C GLN A 235 33.41 -22.20 -20.43
N ALA A 236 34.35 -21.34 -20.81
CA ALA A 236 35.62 -21.77 -21.40
C ALA A 236 36.45 -22.63 -20.42
N VAL A 237 36.52 -22.23 -19.14
CA VAL A 237 37.16 -23.02 -18.07
C VAL A 237 36.46 -24.37 -17.88
N LEU A 238 35.12 -24.42 -17.97
CA LEU A 238 34.35 -25.67 -17.85
C LEU A 238 34.65 -26.66 -19.00
N GLU A 239 34.80 -26.18 -20.23
CA GLU A 239 35.26 -27.03 -21.35
C GLU A 239 36.73 -27.47 -21.19
N GLN A 240 37.61 -26.61 -20.66
CA GLN A 240 38.99 -26.98 -20.36
C GLN A 240 39.09 -28.08 -19.28
N VAL A 241 38.24 -28.03 -18.25
CA VAL A 241 38.14 -29.08 -17.22
C VAL A 241 37.64 -30.41 -17.80
N LYS A 242 36.68 -30.38 -18.74
CA LYS A 242 36.25 -31.60 -19.47
C LYS A 242 37.41 -32.21 -20.27
N ALA A 243 38.16 -31.40 -21.01
CA ALA A 243 39.31 -31.85 -21.78
C ALA A 243 40.38 -32.51 -20.89
N LEU A 244 40.79 -31.84 -19.81
CA LEU A 244 41.76 -32.37 -18.84
C LEU A 244 41.28 -33.68 -18.18
N ASN A 245 39.98 -33.85 -17.98
CA ASN A 245 39.43 -35.10 -17.44
C ASN A 245 39.45 -36.25 -18.48
N ALA A 246 39.23 -35.95 -19.76
CA ALA A 246 39.40 -36.92 -20.85
C ALA A 246 40.88 -37.30 -21.04
N ASP A 247 41.80 -36.33 -20.98
CA ASP A 247 43.25 -36.57 -20.99
C ASP A 247 43.67 -37.47 -19.83
N LYS A 248 43.19 -37.20 -18.61
CA LYS A 248 43.40 -38.04 -17.43
C LYS A 248 42.91 -39.48 -17.64
N GLN A 249 41.74 -39.68 -18.25
CA GLN A 249 41.25 -41.02 -18.58
C GLN A 249 42.17 -41.70 -19.60
N SER A 250 42.62 -40.99 -20.64
CA SER A 250 43.55 -41.54 -21.65
C SER A 250 44.90 -41.94 -21.04
N LEU A 251 45.44 -41.13 -20.12
CA LEU A 251 46.67 -41.42 -19.38
C LEU A 251 46.49 -42.62 -18.45
N THR A 252 45.34 -42.76 -17.80
CA THR A 252 45.01 -43.93 -16.96
C THR A 252 45.01 -45.22 -17.78
N ILE A 253 44.43 -45.20 -18.99
CA ILE A 253 44.42 -46.34 -19.91
C ILE A 253 45.84 -46.67 -20.40
N ARG A 254 46.64 -45.65 -20.75
CA ARG A 254 48.05 -45.82 -21.17
C ARG A 254 48.93 -46.38 -20.05
N LEU A 255 48.71 -45.97 -18.80
CA LEU A 255 49.44 -46.49 -17.64
C LEU A 255 49.14 -47.98 -17.44
N ALA A 256 47.87 -48.38 -17.39
CA ALA A 256 47.49 -49.79 -17.26
C ALA A 256 48.00 -50.66 -18.43
N ALA A 257 48.09 -50.10 -19.64
CA ALA A 257 48.70 -50.78 -20.78
C ALA A 257 50.22 -50.95 -20.63
N ALA A 258 50.92 -49.94 -20.10
CA ALA A 258 52.35 -49.98 -19.83
C ALA A 258 52.69 -50.96 -18.69
N GLU A 259 51.91 -50.97 -17.60
CA GLU A 259 52.03 -51.93 -16.50
C GLU A 259 51.85 -53.38 -17.00
N LYS A 260 50.84 -53.62 -17.86
CA LYS A 260 50.62 -54.93 -18.49
C LYS A 260 51.79 -55.35 -19.41
N ALA A 261 52.37 -54.41 -20.15
CA ALA A 261 53.54 -54.67 -20.98
C ALA A 261 54.80 -54.96 -20.14
N GLN A 262 54.99 -54.25 -19.03
CA GLN A 262 56.07 -54.48 -18.07
C GLN A 262 55.96 -55.87 -17.42
N GLN A 263 54.75 -56.28 -17.02
CA GLN A 263 54.50 -57.61 -16.49
C GLN A 263 54.80 -58.71 -17.53
N ALA A 264 54.36 -58.53 -18.78
CA ALA A 264 54.66 -59.48 -19.85
C ALA A 264 56.18 -59.61 -20.12
N ALA A 265 56.92 -58.49 -20.10
CA ALA A 265 58.38 -58.49 -20.24
C ALA A 265 59.08 -59.18 -19.05
N LEU A 266 58.58 -58.98 -17.82
CA LEU A 266 59.07 -59.67 -16.63
C LEU A 266 58.85 -61.19 -16.71
N ASP A 267 57.69 -61.64 -17.19
CA ASP A 267 57.41 -63.07 -17.33
C ASP A 267 58.18 -63.70 -18.49
N GLN A 268 58.43 -62.96 -19.59
CA GLN A 268 59.36 -63.38 -20.64
C GLN A 268 60.80 -63.52 -20.11
N ALA A 269 61.25 -62.59 -19.25
CA ALA A 269 62.57 -62.68 -18.62
C ALA A 269 62.70 -63.88 -17.66
N LYS A 270 61.63 -64.24 -16.93
CA LYS A 270 61.57 -65.46 -16.13
C LYS A 270 61.70 -66.72 -17.01
N ALA A 271 60.97 -66.78 -18.13
CA ALA A 271 61.02 -67.91 -19.07
C ALA A 271 62.44 -68.10 -19.65
N LEU A 272 63.05 -67.04 -20.18
CA LEU A 272 64.42 -67.08 -20.71
C LEU A 272 65.46 -67.49 -19.64
N ASN A 273 65.25 -67.13 -18.37
CA ASN A 273 66.11 -67.56 -17.27
C ASN A 273 65.86 -69.02 -16.84
N ALA A 274 64.65 -69.55 -17.03
CA ALA A 274 64.36 -70.97 -16.84
C ALA A 274 65.04 -71.82 -17.93
N ASP A 275 64.96 -71.41 -19.21
CA ASP A 275 65.58 -72.08 -20.36
C ASP A 275 67.12 -72.18 -20.27
N LYS A 276 67.75 -71.33 -19.45
CA LYS A 276 69.20 -71.36 -19.18
C LYS A 276 69.66 -72.70 -18.59
N GLN A 277 68.85 -73.36 -17.77
CA GLN A 277 69.20 -74.64 -17.13
C GLN A 277 69.22 -75.83 -18.13
N PRO A 278 68.17 -76.10 -18.94
CA PRO A 278 68.23 -77.14 -19.96
C PRO A 278 69.27 -76.82 -21.05
N LEU A 279 69.54 -75.54 -21.36
CA LEU A 279 70.64 -75.16 -22.27
C LEU A 279 72.02 -75.52 -21.69
N ALA A 280 72.29 -75.18 -20.42
CA ALA A 280 73.54 -75.59 -19.75
C ALA A 280 73.68 -77.11 -19.65
N THR A 281 72.58 -77.82 -19.38
CA THR A 281 72.53 -79.30 -19.34
C THR A 281 72.85 -79.90 -20.71
N ARG A 282 72.30 -79.34 -21.79
CA ARG A 282 72.60 -79.75 -23.18
C ARG A 282 74.05 -79.47 -23.58
N LEU A 283 74.61 -78.34 -23.15
CA LEU A 283 76.02 -78.01 -23.39
C LEU A 283 76.94 -79.04 -22.73
N ALA A 284 76.73 -79.33 -21.44
CA ALA A 284 77.52 -80.33 -20.72
C ALA A 284 77.38 -81.75 -21.31
N ALA A 285 76.22 -82.11 -21.85
CA ALA A 285 76.02 -83.36 -22.58
C ALA A 285 76.85 -83.41 -23.87
N ALA A 286 76.82 -82.35 -24.69
CA ALA A 286 77.59 -82.25 -25.93
C ALA A 286 79.12 -82.22 -25.68
N GLU A 287 79.57 -81.60 -24.59
CA GLU A 287 80.98 -81.65 -24.16
C GLU A 287 81.40 -83.06 -23.74
N LYS A 288 80.51 -83.82 -23.09
CA LYS A 288 80.75 -85.23 -22.74
C LYS A 288 80.81 -86.13 -23.98
N GLU A 289 79.93 -85.93 -24.97
CA GLU A 289 79.99 -86.63 -26.26
C GLU A 289 81.30 -86.30 -27.01
N LYS A 290 81.66 -85.02 -27.10
CA LYS A 290 82.93 -84.57 -27.68
C LYS A 290 84.13 -85.26 -27.03
N GLN A 291 84.16 -85.37 -25.70
CA GLN A 291 85.25 -86.05 -25.00
C GLN A 291 85.27 -87.56 -25.30
N ALA A 292 84.10 -88.22 -25.37
CA ALA A 292 84.01 -89.64 -25.73
C ALA A 292 84.53 -89.92 -27.15
N VAL A 293 84.18 -89.07 -28.12
CA VAL A 293 84.72 -89.13 -29.50
C VAL A 293 86.24 -88.92 -29.51
N LEU A 294 86.76 -88.03 -28.66
CA LEU A 294 88.20 -87.78 -28.56
C LEU A 294 88.96 -89.02 -28.05
N GLU A 295 88.46 -89.71 -27.02
CA GLU A 295 89.02 -91.00 -26.59
C GLU A 295 88.88 -92.09 -27.66
N GLN A 296 87.77 -92.13 -28.41
CA GLN A 296 87.57 -93.06 -29.51
C GLN A 296 88.58 -92.83 -30.65
N VAL A 297 88.94 -91.58 -30.95
CA VAL A 297 90.01 -91.23 -31.90
C VAL A 297 91.39 -91.64 -31.39
N LYS A 298 91.67 -91.54 -30.07
CA LYS A 298 92.93 -92.07 -29.49
C LYS A 298 93.02 -93.59 -29.66
N ALA A 299 91.93 -94.31 -29.38
CA ALA A 299 91.87 -95.76 -29.53
C ALA A 299 92.14 -96.18 -30.99
N LEU A 300 91.44 -95.57 -31.96
CA LEU A 300 91.66 -95.82 -33.39
C LEU A 300 93.10 -95.49 -33.85
N ASN A 301 93.76 -94.51 -33.23
CA ASN A 301 95.15 -94.19 -33.53
C ASN A 301 96.15 -95.21 -32.93
N ALA A 302 95.83 -95.79 -31.76
CA ALA A 302 96.59 -96.91 -31.20
C ALA A 302 96.40 -98.20 -32.03
N ASP A 303 95.17 -98.49 -32.45
CA ASP A 303 94.88 -99.59 -33.38
C ASP A 303 95.65 -99.42 -34.69
N LYS A 304 95.66 -98.22 -35.27
CA LYS A 304 96.47 -97.87 -36.45
C LYS A 304 97.96 -98.15 -36.23
N GLN A 305 98.54 -97.76 -35.09
CA GLN A 305 99.94 -98.08 -34.77
C GLN A 305 100.17 -99.60 -34.68
N SER A 306 99.25 -100.34 -34.06
CA SER A 306 99.34 -101.81 -33.98
C SER A 306 99.29 -102.47 -35.36
N LEU A 307 98.47 -101.94 -36.28
CA LEU A 307 98.38 -102.39 -37.67
C LEU A 307 99.65 -102.05 -38.46
N THR A 308 100.27 -100.89 -38.26
CA THR A 308 101.57 -100.56 -38.86
C THR A 308 102.67 -101.54 -38.40
N ILE A 309 102.70 -101.90 -37.11
CA ILE A 309 103.66 -102.89 -36.58
C ILE A 309 103.41 -104.28 -37.21
N ARG A 310 102.14 -104.69 -37.35
CA ARG A 310 101.76 -105.94 -38.03
C ARG A 310 102.12 -105.93 -39.53
N LEU A 311 101.99 -104.78 -40.20
CA LEU A 311 102.36 -104.63 -41.60
C LEU A 311 103.87 -104.79 -41.80
N ALA A 312 104.70 -104.11 -41.00
CA ALA A 312 106.15 -104.26 -41.05
C ALA A 312 106.63 -105.71 -40.73
N ALA A 313 105.92 -106.41 -39.83
CA ALA A 313 106.15 -107.83 -39.58
C ALA A 313 105.76 -108.72 -40.78
N ALA A 314 104.65 -108.40 -41.45
CA ALA A 314 104.22 -109.10 -42.67
C ALA A 314 105.19 -108.87 -43.84
N GLU A 315 105.66 -107.65 -44.06
CA GLU A 315 106.67 -107.30 -45.08
C GLU A 315 107.99 -108.05 -44.84
N LYS A 316 108.46 -108.11 -43.58
CA LYS A 316 109.64 -108.91 -43.20
C LYS A 316 109.43 -110.40 -43.47
N THR A 317 108.21 -110.90 -43.26
CA THR A 317 107.84 -112.30 -43.57
C THR A 317 107.77 -112.55 -45.08
N GLN A 318 107.27 -111.57 -45.86
CA GLN A 318 107.22 -111.62 -47.31
C GLN A 318 108.62 -111.63 -47.93
N GLN A 319 109.56 -110.83 -47.41
CA GLN A 319 110.94 -110.84 -47.87
C GLN A 319 111.61 -112.21 -47.62
N ALA A 320 111.42 -112.78 -46.42
CA ALA A 320 111.92 -114.12 -46.09
C ALA A 320 111.31 -115.20 -47.01
N ALA A 321 110.00 -115.10 -47.31
CA ALA A 321 109.33 -116.00 -48.25
C ALA A 321 109.84 -115.83 -49.70
N LEU A 322 110.26 -114.63 -50.11
CA LEU A 322 110.79 -114.37 -51.46
C LEU A 322 112.17 -115.02 -51.65
N ASP A 323 113.04 -114.95 -50.64
CA ASP A 323 114.31 -115.69 -50.65
C ASP A 323 114.10 -117.21 -50.52
N GLN A 324 113.06 -117.65 -49.79
CA GLN A 324 112.66 -119.06 -49.75
C GLN A 324 112.09 -119.55 -51.10
N VAL A 325 111.40 -118.70 -51.87
CA VAL A 325 110.94 -118.99 -53.25
C VAL A 325 112.11 -119.15 -54.22
N LYS A 326 113.21 -118.39 -54.07
CA LYS A 326 114.43 -118.60 -54.88
C LYS A 326 115.03 -119.99 -54.64
N ALA A 327 115.05 -120.46 -53.39
CA ALA A 327 115.52 -121.81 -53.06
C ALA A 327 114.54 -122.89 -53.58
N LEU A 328 113.24 -122.75 -53.30
CA LEU A 328 112.22 -123.74 -53.68
C LEU A 328 112.00 -123.85 -55.20
N ASN A 329 112.40 -122.86 -56.00
CA ASN A 329 112.35 -122.95 -57.46
C ASN A 329 113.47 -123.82 -58.07
N ALA A 330 114.44 -124.28 -57.26
CA ALA A 330 115.38 -125.34 -57.65
C ALA A 330 114.79 -126.74 -57.39
N ASP A 331 114.25 -126.98 -56.19
CA ASP A 331 113.78 -128.32 -55.78
C ASP A 331 112.41 -128.72 -56.35
N LYS A 332 111.59 -127.77 -56.82
CA LYS A 332 110.23 -128.04 -57.34
C LYS A 332 110.18 -128.59 -58.77
N GLN A 333 111.24 -129.26 -59.24
CA GLN A 333 111.07 -130.40 -60.15
C GLN A 333 110.49 -131.63 -59.44
N SER A 334 110.54 -131.69 -58.10
CA SER A 334 109.97 -132.78 -57.30
C SER A 334 108.53 -132.50 -56.83
N LEU A 335 107.65 -133.45 -57.19
CA LEU A 335 106.44 -133.93 -56.50
C LEU A 335 105.57 -132.89 -55.73
N SER A 336 104.30 -132.63 -56.07
CA SER A 336 103.19 -133.57 -56.34
C SER A 336 102.91 -134.56 -55.19
N THR A 337 102.25 -134.10 -54.12
CA THR A 337 101.16 -134.83 -53.42
C THR A 337 100.32 -133.91 -52.50
N ARG A 338 99.01 -133.91 -52.78
CA ARG A 338 97.74 -133.66 -52.03
C ARG A 338 97.74 -133.51 -50.47
N LEU A 339 96.69 -133.02 -49.76
CA LEU A 339 95.48 -132.16 -50.00
C LEU A 339 94.56 -132.14 -48.72
N ALA A 340 93.80 -131.06 -48.44
CA ALA A 340 92.58 -131.00 -47.56
C ALA A 340 92.75 -131.21 -46.01
N ALA A 341 91.84 -130.91 -45.04
CA ALA A 341 90.61 -130.07 -44.80
C ALA A 341 90.31 -130.05 -43.24
N ALA A 342 89.27 -129.53 -42.54
CA ALA A 342 88.11 -128.59 -42.66
C ALA A 342 87.45 -128.36 -41.24
N ASP A 343 86.27 -127.70 -41.14
CA ASP A 343 85.22 -127.80 -40.06
C ASP A 343 85.44 -127.17 -38.62
N LYS A 344 84.46 -126.81 -37.74
CA LYS A 344 83.01 -126.37 -37.82
C LYS A 344 82.29 -126.02 -36.44
N VAL A 345 81.25 -125.15 -36.41
CA VAL A 345 80.01 -125.01 -35.50
C VAL A 345 80.01 -124.40 -34.01
N PRO A 346 78.89 -124.27 -33.19
CA PRO A 346 78.51 -122.97 -32.48
C PRO A 346 77.78 -123.00 -31.04
N HIS A 347 77.01 -121.93 -30.69
CA HIS A 347 75.80 -121.77 -29.78
C HIS A 347 75.86 -121.62 -28.21
N GLY A 348 74.92 -120.81 -27.60
CA GLY A 348 74.55 -120.76 -26.14
C GLY A 348 73.79 -119.47 -25.60
N PRO A 349 72.71 -119.52 -24.75
CA PRO A 349 71.90 -118.32 -24.30
C PRO A 349 71.40 -118.19 -22.79
N ALA A 350 70.63 -117.10 -22.46
CA ALA A 350 69.70 -116.81 -21.28
C ALA A 350 70.29 -116.29 -19.90
N ASN A 351 69.64 -115.70 -18.85
CA ASN A 351 68.37 -114.92 -18.47
C ASN A 351 68.55 -114.32 -16.99
N ASP A 352 67.69 -113.71 -16.10
CA ASP A 352 66.25 -113.28 -15.95
C ASP A 352 65.96 -112.26 -14.74
N ALA A 353 64.68 -111.85 -14.51
CA ALA A 353 63.90 -111.54 -13.24
C ALA A 353 63.89 -110.21 -12.34
N ALA A 354 62.68 -109.61 -12.18
CA ALA A 354 61.87 -109.19 -10.96
C ALA A 354 62.02 -107.92 -10.00
N ALA A 355 61.01 -107.00 -10.03
CA ALA A 355 60.13 -106.41 -8.93
C ALA A 355 60.66 -105.54 -7.70
N PRO A 356 59.82 -104.89 -6.81
CA PRO A 356 58.67 -103.90 -6.92
C PRO A 356 58.54 -102.75 -5.81
N LYS A 357 57.46 -101.89 -5.86
CA LYS A 357 56.62 -101.22 -4.76
C LYS A 357 56.60 -99.68 -4.38
N ASN A 358 55.35 -99.16 -4.22
CA ASN A 358 54.70 -98.29 -3.16
C ASN A 358 54.59 -96.71 -3.14
N GLU A 359 53.43 -96.26 -2.63
CA GLU A 359 52.62 -95.00 -2.75
C GLU A 359 52.65 -93.92 -1.60
N PRO A 360 51.92 -92.75 -1.72
CA PRO A 360 51.66 -91.70 -0.69
C PRO A 360 50.24 -91.78 -0.02
N PRO A 361 49.81 -90.85 0.92
CA PRO A 361 48.76 -89.83 0.58
C PRO A 361 48.56 -88.56 1.50
N GLU A 362 47.76 -87.56 1.04
CA GLU A 362 46.72 -86.72 1.75
C GLU A 362 47.04 -85.73 2.95
N MET A 363 46.18 -84.81 3.47
CA MET A 363 44.74 -84.41 3.24
C MET A 363 44.41 -82.91 3.57
N ALA A 364 43.12 -82.50 3.56
CA ALA A 364 42.60 -81.11 3.44
C ALA A 364 42.22 -80.32 4.73
N ALA A 365 42.01 -78.98 4.62
CA ALA A 365 41.09 -78.14 5.45
C ALA A 365 40.98 -76.66 4.96
N ILE A 366 40.05 -75.89 5.57
CA ILE A 366 39.82 -74.41 5.50
C ILE A 366 38.94 -73.87 4.34
N VAL A 367 37.60 -73.96 4.52
CA VAL A 367 36.58 -73.20 3.75
C VAL A 367 35.49 -72.58 4.67
N ALA A 368 35.65 -72.68 6.00
CA ALA A 368 34.55 -72.54 6.97
C ALA A 368 34.48 -71.20 7.75
N ALA A 369 35.20 -70.15 7.33
CA ALA A 369 35.55 -69.02 8.21
C ALA A 369 34.81 -67.67 7.99
N TYR A 370 33.93 -67.53 6.98
CA TYR A 370 33.50 -66.21 6.48
C TYR A 370 31.99 -65.90 6.47
N ARG A 371 31.17 -66.60 7.28
CA ARG A 371 29.70 -66.40 7.35
C ARG A 371 29.16 -66.11 8.75
N LEU A 372 29.86 -65.30 9.54
CA LEU A 372 29.45 -64.93 10.92
C LEU A 372 29.44 -63.42 11.22
N GLN A 373 29.77 -62.56 10.25
CA GLN A 373 29.83 -61.10 10.44
C GLN A 373 28.59 -60.36 9.91
N ALA A 374 27.85 -60.92 8.95
CA ALA A 374 26.73 -60.25 8.29
C ALA A 374 25.46 -60.12 9.17
N ASP A 375 25.25 -61.04 10.12
CA ASP A 375 24.01 -61.10 10.90
C ASP A 375 23.97 -60.17 12.12
N LYS A 376 25.11 -59.58 12.51
CA LYS A 376 25.16 -58.62 13.64
C LYS A 376 24.66 -57.23 13.26
N ASP A 377 24.96 -56.76 12.06
CA ASP A 377 24.68 -55.38 11.67
C ASP A 377 23.18 -55.17 11.36
N ASN A 378 22.50 -56.22 10.90
CA ASN A 378 21.05 -56.23 10.64
C ASN A 378 20.18 -56.08 11.91
N ALA A 379 20.74 -56.32 13.10
CA ALA A 379 20.02 -56.19 14.37
C ALA A 379 19.94 -54.73 14.88
N GLN A 380 20.86 -53.85 14.45
CA GLN A 380 20.92 -52.46 14.93
C GLN A 380 20.03 -51.48 14.14
N LEU A 381 19.57 -51.85 12.94
CA LEU A 381 18.68 -51.03 12.13
C LEU A 381 17.27 -50.94 12.74
N ARG A 382 16.67 -52.09 13.09
CA ARG A 382 15.28 -52.16 13.60
C ARG A 382 15.04 -51.31 14.85
N MET A 383 15.97 -51.32 15.80
CA MET A 383 15.85 -50.51 17.03
C MET A 383 15.81 -48.99 16.78
N LYS A 384 16.21 -48.50 15.59
CA LYS A 384 16.10 -47.09 15.21
C LYS A 384 14.84 -46.77 14.40
N GLU A 385 14.17 -47.77 13.85
CA GLU A 385 12.89 -47.62 13.15
C GLU A 385 11.77 -47.41 14.18
N ASP A 386 11.76 -48.18 15.27
CA ASP A 386 10.84 -48.05 16.40
C ASP A 386 10.92 -46.65 17.08
N GLU A 387 12.14 -46.11 17.24
CA GLU A 387 12.38 -44.79 17.86
C GLU A 387 11.78 -43.64 17.03
N ILE A 388 11.82 -43.76 15.69
CA ILE A 388 11.26 -42.77 14.75
C ILE A 388 9.72 -42.78 14.79
N GLU A 389 9.09 -43.94 14.97
CA GLU A 389 7.63 -44.06 15.05
C GLU A 389 7.08 -43.53 16.40
N LEU A 390 7.81 -43.74 17.50
CA LEU A 390 7.49 -43.15 18.79
C LEU A 390 7.52 -41.60 18.75
N LEU A 391 8.54 -41.02 18.12
CA LEU A 391 8.66 -39.57 17.94
C LEU A 391 7.53 -38.99 17.07
N ARG A 392 7.16 -39.66 15.97
CA ARG A 392 6.01 -39.26 15.14
C ARG A 392 4.69 -39.27 15.92
N THR A 393 4.51 -40.26 16.79
CA THR A 393 3.32 -40.35 17.65
C THR A 393 3.23 -39.15 18.60
N GLN A 394 4.34 -38.74 19.23
CA GLN A 394 4.36 -37.57 20.13
C GLN A 394 4.01 -36.25 19.40
N LEU A 395 4.50 -36.02 18.18
CA LEU A 395 4.14 -34.83 17.39
C LEU A 395 2.66 -34.79 16.99
N SER A 396 2.02 -35.96 16.83
CA SER A 396 0.57 -36.05 16.55
C SER A 396 -0.31 -35.64 17.74
N VAL A 397 0.21 -35.72 18.97
CA VAL A 397 -0.52 -35.36 20.20
C VAL A 397 -0.48 -33.85 20.45
N GLN A 398 0.67 -33.19 20.25
CA GLN A 398 0.77 -31.73 20.42
C GLN A 398 -0.06 -30.92 19.41
N SER A 399 -0.38 -31.49 18.25
CA SER A 399 -1.21 -30.84 17.24
C SER A 399 -2.72 -30.93 17.52
N LYS A 400 -3.15 -31.74 18.50
CA LYS A 400 -4.57 -32.01 18.79
C LYS A 400 -5.14 -31.25 20.00
N THR A 401 -4.34 -30.45 20.69
CA THR A 401 -4.75 -29.63 21.85
C THR A 401 -4.99 -28.15 21.52
N ARG A 402 -5.13 -27.79 20.24
CA ARG A 402 -5.54 -26.44 19.77
C ARG A 402 -6.89 -26.38 19.03
N SER A 403 -7.70 -27.43 19.17
CA SER A 403 -9.09 -27.48 18.70
C SER A 403 -10.08 -27.78 19.84
N GLY A 404 -9.92 -27.06 20.96
CA GLY A 404 -10.88 -27.03 22.06
C GLY A 404 -11.82 -25.83 21.92
N GLU A 405 -13.12 -26.13 21.82
CA GLU A 405 -14.30 -25.25 21.93
C GLU A 405 -14.09 -23.72 21.89
N SER A 406 -14.52 -23.12 20.77
CA SER A 406 -15.09 -21.77 20.79
C SER A 406 -16.46 -21.82 21.50
N ALA A 407 -16.43 -22.01 22.83
CA ALA A 407 -17.60 -21.82 23.67
C ALA A 407 -17.97 -20.34 23.60
N ALA A 408 -19.23 -20.04 23.30
CA ALA A 408 -19.74 -18.67 23.29
C ALA A 408 -19.77 -18.11 24.72
N ALA A 409 -18.63 -17.57 25.18
CA ALA A 409 -18.49 -16.94 26.48
C ALA A 409 -19.57 -15.87 26.62
N LYS A 410 -20.46 -16.04 27.60
CA LYS A 410 -21.44 -15.01 27.94
C LYS A 410 -20.69 -13.83 28.53
N LEU A 411 -20.39 -12.84 27.69
CA LEU A 411 -19.86 -11.53 28.05
C LEU A 411 -20.81 -10.86 29.06
N SER A 412 -20.62 -11.15 30.34
CA SER A 412 -21.62 -10.94 31.39
C SER A 412 -21.04 -10.31 32.64
N ALA A 413 -19.72 -10.43 32.85
CA ALA A 413 -19.01 -9.52 33.72
C ALA A 413 -18.73 -8.19 32.99
N SER A 414 -18.88 -7.07 33.70
CA SER A 414 -18.68 -5.73 33.12
C SER A 414 -17.29 -5.52 32.50
N GLY A 415 -16.25 -6.18 33.02
CA GLY A 415 -14.89 -6.10 32.47
C GLY A 415 -14.75 -6.81 31.11
N GLU A 416 -15.42 -7.95 30.94
CA GLU A 416 -15.46 -8.68 29.65
C GLU A 416 -16.17 -7.85 28.59
N GLN A 417 -17.31 -7.25 28.96
CA GLN A 417 -18.09 -6.37 28.08
C GLN A 417 -17.29 -5.13 27.67
N GLN A 418 -16.55 -4.50 28.59
CA GLN A 418 -15.67 -3.37 28.30
C GLN A 418 -14.53 -3.76 27.35
N ALA A 419 -13.82 -4.86 27.63
CA ALA A 419 -12.74 -5.35 26.78
C ALA A 419 -13.24 -5.72 25.36
N TYR A 420 -14.38 -6.42 25.28
CA TYR A 420 -15.01 -6.77 24.01
C TYR A 420 -15.49 -5.52 23.24
N ALA A 421 -16.09 -4.53 23.89
CA ALA A 421 -16.53 -3.29 23.24
C ALA A 421 -15.36 -2.50 22.65
N ILE A 422 -14.22 -2.42 23.35
CA ILE A 422 -12.99 -1.80 22.83
C ILE A 422 -12.50 -2.57 21.59
N GLY A 423 -12.38 -3.90 21.67
CA GLY A 423 -11.97 -4.74 20.55
C GLY A 423 -12.91 -4.65 19.34
N ALA A 424 -14.22 -4.64 19.56
CA ALA A 424 -15.25 -4.50 18.52
C ALA A 424 -15.21 -3.10 17.86
N SER A 425 -14.94 -2.05 18.62
CA SER A 425 -14.75 -0.69 18.09
C SER A 425 -13.50 -0.61 17.21
N MET A 426 -12.37 -1.17 17.67
CA MET A 426 -11.12 -1.22 16.88
C MET A 426 -11.29 -2.07 15.61
N GLY A 427 -11.97 -3.22 15.71
CA GLY A 427 -12.27 -4.08 14.57
C GLY A 427 -13.20 -3.42 13.55
N SER A 428 -14.19 -2.65 14.01
CA SER A 428 -15.09 -1.89 13.14
C SER A 428 -14.35 -0.80 12.36
N GLU A 429 -13.41 -0.10 13.00
CA GLU A 429 -12.60 0.89 12.30
C GLU A 429 -11.59 0.26 11.34
N ALA A 430 -10.99 -0.88 11.70
CA ALA A 430 -10.19 -1.67 10.76
C ALA A 430 -11.02 -2.07 9.52
N LEU A 431 -12.28 -2.50 9.69
CA LEU A 431 -13.20 -2.80 8.58
C LEU A 431 -13.56 -1.57 7.75
N ASN A 432 -13.71 -0.38 8.35
CA ASN A 432 -13.89 0.89 7.62
C ASN A 432 -12.67 1.19 6.73
N VAL A 433 -11.45 1.05 7.26
CA VAL A 433 -10.20 1.23 6.50
C VAL A 433 -10.09 0.22 5.36
N LEU A 434 -10.35 -1.06 5.60
CA LEU A 434 -10.29 -2.11 4.56
C LEU A 434 -11.35 -1.90 3.47
N THR A 435 -12.57 -1.53 3.85
CA THR A 435 -13.65 -1.21 2.90
C THR A 435 -13.26 0.01 2.05
N THR A 436 -12.69 1.05 2.68
CA THR A 436 -12.18 2.23 1.98
C THR A 436 -11.07 1.86 0.99
N ARG A 437 -10.05 1.09 1.39
CA ARG A 437 -9.00 0.59 0.48
C ARG A 437 -9.58 -0.22 -0.70
N ARG A 438 -10.59 -1.06 -0.45
CA ARG A 438 -11.28 -1.83 -1.50
C ARG A 438 -11.98 -0.92 -2.51
N THR A 439 -12.64 0.15 -2.07
CA THR A 439 -13.24 1.16 -2.97
C THR A 439 -12.19 2.00 -3.72
N GLN A 440 -10.97 2.07 -3.20
CA GLN A 440 -9.78 2.62 -3.87
C GLN A 440 -9.05 1.59 -4.76
N GLY A 441 -9.69 0.45 -5.06
CA GLY A 441 -9.16 -0.59 -5.94
C GLY A 441 -8.03 -1.44 -5.35
N VAL A 442 -7.80 -1.38 -4.03
CA VAL A 442 -6.83 -2.23 -3.33
C VAL A 442 -7.57 -3.20 -2.41
N THR A 443 -7.61 -4.47 -2.81
CA THR A 443 -8.14 -5.53 -1.95
C THR A 443 -7.02 -6.01 -1.02
N VAL A 444 -7.33 -6.09 0.28
CA VAL A 444 -6.41 -6.54 1.34
C VAL A 444 -7.05 -7.73 2.03
N ASP A 445 -6.25 -8.73 2.37
CA ASP A 445 -6.71 -9.91 3.10
C ASP A 445 -7.02 -9.56 4.57
N ALA A 446 -8.27 -9.76 4.99
CA ALA A 446 -8.71 -9.43 6.34
C ALA A 446 -8.14 -10.37 7.43
N GLY A 447 -7.80 -11.61 7.09
CA GLY A 447 -7.16 -12.56 7.99
C GLY A 447 -5.71 -12.19 8.26
N LEU A 448 -4.95 -11.78 7.24
CA LEU A 448 -3.60 -11.25 7.41
C LEU A 448 -3.57 -9.92 8.18
N VAL A 449 -4.61 -9.08 8.03
CA VAL A 449 -4.75 -7.85 8.82
C VAL A 449 -5.06 -8.15 10.28
N LEU A 450 -5.96 -9.09 10.56
CA LEU A 450 -6.23 -9.56 11.92
C LEU A 450 -4.97 -10.18 12.56
N GLN A 451 -4.25 -11.03 11.83
CA GLN A 451 -2.97 -11.57 12.29
C GLN A 451 -1.95 -10.45 12.58
N GLY A 452 -1.86 -9.43 11.72
CA GLY A 452 -0.97 -8.28 11.96
C GLY A 452 -1.33 -7.48 13.22
N ILE A 453 -2.61 -7.42 13.57
CA ILE A 453 -3.10 -6.81 14.83
C ILE A 453 -2.75 -7.71 16.03
N GLU A 454 -2.95 -9.02 15.94
CA GLU A 454 -2.56 -9.96 16.99
C GLU A 454 -1.04 -9.97 17.24
N ASP A 455 -0.24 -10.05 16.17
CA ASP A 455 1.23 -10.00 16.23
C ASP A 455 1.70 -8.67 16.85
N ALA A 456 0.99 -7.55 16.60
CA ALA A 456 1.26 -6.26 17.25
C ALA A 456 0.97 -6.29 18.76
N PHE A 457 -0.20 -6.79 19.18
CA PHE A 457 -0.53 -6.94 20.61
C PHE A 457 0.43 -7.88 21.36
N ARG A 458 0.97 -8.89 20.68
CA ARG A 458 1.98 -9.82 21.22
C ARG A 458 3.41 -9.26 21.23
N GLY A 459 3.67 -8.13 20.56
CA GLY A 459 5.02 -7.63 20.32
C GLY A 459 5.86 -8.50 19.36
N GLN A 460 5.22 -9.38 18.59
CA GLN A 460 5.83 -10.41 17.74
C GLN A 460 5.67 -10.11 16.24
N LEU A 461 5.77 -8.83 15.86
CA LEU A 461 5.60 -8.37 14.48
C LEU A 461 6.56 -9.08 13.51
N ARG A 462 5.99 -9.84 12.58
CA ARG A 462 6.70 -10.70 11.61
C ARG A 462 7.41 -9.96 10.47
N LEU A 463 7.30 -8.64 10.41
CA LEU A 463 7.94 -7.76 9.42
C LEU A 463 8.66 -6.61 10.12
N GLY A 464 9.88 -6.31 9.70
CA GLY A 464 10.68 -5.18 10.19
C GLY A 464 10.06 -3.83 9.82
N GLU A 465 10.40 -2.78 10.57
CA GLU A 465 9.76 -1.46 10.38
C GLU A 465 9.96 -0.90 8.96
N GLN A 466 11.18 -1.03 8.41
CA GLN A 466 11.47 -0.60 7.04
C GLN A 466 10.62 -1.35 6.00
N GLU A 467 10.37 -2.64 6.20
CA GLU A 467 9.55 -3.48 5.30
C GLU A 467 8.07 -3.06 5.37
N ARG A 468 7.55 -2.84 6.58
CA ARG A 468 6.18 -2.32 6.79
C ARG A 468 6.02 -0.93 6.16
N ASN A 469 6.97 -0.03 6.38
CA ASN A 469 6.95 1.32 5.83
C ASN A 469 7.02 1.30 4.29
N LYS A 470 7.83 0.41 3.70
CA LYS A 470 7.85 0.20 2.24
C LYS A 470 6.51 -0.32 1.72
N ALA A 471 5.95 -1.37 2.33
CA ALA A 471 4.67 -1.95 1.90
C ALA A 471 3.52 -0.93 1.98
N LEU A 472 3.49 -0.10 3.01
CA LEU A 472 2.52 1.01 3.15
C LEU A 472 2.72 2.08 2.06
N PHE A 473 3.97 2.40 1.69
CA PHE A 473 4.26 3.32 0.59
C PHE A 473 3.83 2.75 -0.77
N ASP A 474 4.15 1.49 -1.05
CA ASP A 474 3.76 0.80 -2.29
C ASP A 474 2.21 0.80 -2.45
N VAL A 475 1.49 0.46 -1.38
CA VAL A 475 0.00 0.51 -1.33
C VAL A 475 -0.51 1.93 -1.51
N SER A 476 0.14 2.94 -0.94
CA SER A 476 -0.25 4.35 -1.12
C SER A 476 -0.08 4.81 -2.57
N GLN A 477 1.01 4.39 -3.23
CA GLN A 477 1.23 4.66 -4.66
C GLN A 477 0.19 3.96 -5.54
N GLN A 478 -0.15 2.70 -5.24
CA GLN A 478 -1.20 1.95 -5.94
C GLN A 478 -2.58 2.63 -5.79
N VAL A 479 -2.94 3.06 -4.58
CA VAL A 479 -4.18 3.81 -4.33
C VAL A 479 -4.23 5.10 -5.14
N PHE A 480 -3.15 5.88 -5.20
CA PHE A 480 -3.11 7.11 -6.01
C PHE A 480 -3.35 6.84 -7.51
N GLN A 481 -2.70 5.81 -8.07
CA GLN A 481 -2.90 5.42 -9.47
C GLN A 481 -4.33 4.90 -9.74
N ASN A 482 -4.92 4.19 -8.79
CA ASN A 482 -6.28 3.68 -8.90
C ASN A 482 -7.33 4.79 -8.80
N LEU A 483 -7.19 5.72 -7.85
CA LEU A 483 -8.09 6.86 -7.65
C LEU A 483 -8.28 7.65 -8.95
N ASN A 484 -7.19 7.99 -9.64
CA ASN A 484 -7.25 8.72 -10.91
C ASN A 484 -7.99 7.92 -12.01
N LYS A 485 -7.81 6.60 -12.08
CA LYS A 485 -8.53 5.73 -13.03
C LYS A 485 -10.02 5.63 -12.71
N ILE A 486 -10.36 5.54 -11.43
CA ILE A 486 -11.75 5.50 -10.92
C ILE A 486 -12.44 6.83 -11.22
N GLU A 487 -11.79 7.96 -10.92
CA GLU A 487 -12.31 9.30 -11.20
C GLU A 487 -12.63 9.49 -12.68
N GLN A 488 -11.69 9.21 -13.59
CA GLN A 488 -11.92 9.38 -15.02
C GLN A 488 -13.02 8.45 -15.56
N LYS A 489 -13.11 7.21 -15.05
CA LYS A 489 -14.23 6.30 -15.35
C LYS A 489 -15.57 6.89 -14.91
N ASN A 490 -15.64 7.46 -13.70
CA ASN A 490 -16.87 8.00 -13.11
C ASN A 490 -17.30 9.31 -13.77
N ILE A 491 -16.36 10.20 -14.10
CA ILE A 491 -16.61 11.42 -14.89
C ILE A 491 -17.16 11.06 -16.27
N SER A 492 -16.61 10.03 -16.92
CA SER A 492 -17.09 9.56 -18.23
C SER A 492 -18.49 8.94 -18.15
N ALA A 493 -18.73 8.05 -17.19
CA ALA A 493 -20.04 7.45 -16.94
C ALA A 493 -21.09 8.50 -16.55
N GLY A 494 -20.71 9.47 -15.71
CA GLY A 494 -21.51 10.61 -15.30
C GLY A 494 -21.93 11.48 -16.47
N LYS A 495 -21.00 11.91 -17.33
CA LYS A 495 -21.29 12.66 -18.57
C LYS A 495 -22.21 11.88 -19.50
N LYS A 496 -22.01 10.57 -19.67
CA LYS A 496 -22.91 9.70 -20.46
C LYS A 496 -24.32 9.64 -19.86
N TYR A 497 -24.44 9.50 -18.53
CA TYR A 497 -25.72 9.50 -17.83
C TYR A 497 -26.43 10.86 -17.96
N GLN A 498 -25.72 11.98 -17.78
CA GLN A 498 -26.25 13.33 -17.97
C GLN A 498 -26.78 13.54 -19.40
N GLN A 499 -26.03 13.13 -20.43
CA GLN A 499 -26.48 13.22 -21.83
C GLN A 499 -27.74 12.37 -22.09
N ALA A 500 -27.82 11.17 -21.50
CA ALA A 500 -29.00 10.31 -21.60
C ALA A 500 -30.20 10.87 -20.81
N PHE A 501 -29.96 11.52 -19.67
CA PHE A 501 -30.98 12.18 -18.87
C PHE A 501 -31.51 13.43 -19.58
N ALA A 502 -30.63 14.29 -20.11
CA ALA A 502 -30.97 15.53 -20.82
C ALA A 502 -31.89 15.34 -22.05
N ARG A 503 -31.94 14.12 -22.61
CA ARG A 503 -32.84 13.75 -23.73
C ARG A 503 -34.24 13.31 -23.29
N LYS A 504 -34.50 13.18 -21.99
CA LYS A 504 -35.84 12.82 -21.48
C LYS A 504 -36.75 14.04 -21.51
N LYS A 505 -38.05 13.80 -21.71
CA LYS A 505 -39.08 14.84 -21.66
C LYS A 505 -39.09 15.56 -20.30
N ASP A 506 -39.40 16.86 -20.33
CA ASP A 506 -39.56 17.77 -19.18
C ASP A 506 -38.30 17.94 -18.29
N VAL A 507 -37.12 17.69 -18.86
CA VAL A 507 -35.82 17.96 -18.23
C VAL A 507 -35.38 19.41 -18.48
N VAL A 508 -34.89 20.06 -17.43
CA VAL A 508 -34.38 21.44 -17.45
C VAL A 508 -32.95 21.46 -16.87
N PHE A 509 -32.06 22.19 -17.54
CA PHE A 509 -30.71 22.47 -17.08
C PHE A 509 -30.63 23.88 -16.48
N LYS A 510 -30.18 24.00 -15.22
CA LYS A 510 -29.96 25.30 -14.53
C LYS A 510 -28.88 25.12 -13.46
N GLU A 511 -28.08 26.16 -13.17
CA GLU A 511 -26.98 26.14 -12.18
C GLU A 511 -25.94 25.00 -12.35
N GLY A 512 -25.80 24.46 -13.57
CA GLY A 512 -24.94 23.31 -13.86
C GLY A 512 -25.57 21.94 -13.56
N VAL A 513 -26.85 21.89 -13.18
CA VAL A 513 -27.57 20.68 -12.76
C VAL A 513 -28.72 20.39 -13.73
N TYR A 514 -28.89 19.12 -14.11
CA TYR A 514 -30.11 18.68 -14.80
C TYR A 514 -31.18 18.28 -13.79
N SER A 515 -32.43 18.62 -14.06
CA SER A 515 -33.55 18.32 -13.18
C SER A 515 -34.84 18.03 -13.96
N ARG A 516 -35.65 17.09 -13.47
CA ARG A 516 -36.95 16.72 -14.06
C ARG A 516 -38.00 16.67 -12.96
N VAL A 517 -39.10 17.41 -13.12
CA VAL A 517 -40.27 17.23 -12.26
C VAL A 517 -40.90 15.89 -12.60
N ASP A 518 -40.99 14.99 -11.62
CA ASP A 518 -41.57 13.65 -11.80
C ASP A 518 -43.07 13.67 -11.44
N TYR A 519 -43.43 14.47 -10.44
CA TYR A 519 -44.82 14.78 -10.09
C TYR A 519 -44.91 16.24 -9.62
N PRO A 520 -45.78 17.09 -10.18
CA PRO A 520 -45.80 18.52 -9.85
C PRO A 520 -46.32 18.84 -8.44
N GLY A 521 -47.06 17.94 -7.80
CA GLY A 521 -47.75 18.21 -6.54
C GLY A 521 -49.05 19.02 -6.71
N LYS A 522 -49.66 19.42 -5.59
CA LYS A 522 -50.82 20.33 -5.52
C LYS A 522 -50.75 21.22 -4.28
N GLY A 523 -51.07 22.51 -4.43
CA GLY A 523 -51.04 23.50 -3.35
C GLY A 523 -49.80 24.39 -3.44
N LYS A 524 -50.01 25.71 -3.38
CA LYS A 524 -48.95 26.72 -3.57
C LYS A 524 -48.00 26.76 -2.37
N ILE A 525 -46.71 26.74 -2.65
CA ILE A 525 -45.63 26.97 -1.68
C ILE A 525 -45.02 28.36 -1.91
N SER A 526 -44.67 29.05 -0.83
CA SER A 526 -44.02 30.37 -0.80
C SER A 526 -42.57 30.26 -0.31
N GLY A 527 -41.71 31.24 -0.63
CA GLY A 527 -40.28 31.18 -0.29
C GLY A 527 -39.95 31.09 1.21
N ASN A 528 -40.82 31.65 2.07
CA ASN A 528 -40.68 31.59 3.53
C ASN A 528 -41.23 30.31 4.15
N ASP A 529 -42.05 29.53 3.42
CA ASP A 529 -42.78 28.39 3.96
C ASP A 529 -41.80 27.29 4.39
N LEU A 530 -42.14 26.60 5.49
CA LEU A 530 -41.43 25.45 5.98
C LEU A 530 -41.78 24.24 5.12
N VAL A 531 -40.83 23.80 4.29
CA VAL A 531 -40.99 22.63 3.41
C VAL A 531 -40.31 21.45 4.08
N THR A 532 -41.01 20.33 4.16
CA THR A 532 -40.49 19.06 4.66
C THR A 532 -40.21 18.15 3.47
N VAL A 533 -39.01 17.60 3.36
CA VAL A 533 -38.60 16.72 2.24
C VAL A 533 -38.02 15.39 2.71
N VAL A 534 -38.21 14.37 1.89
CA VAL A 534 -37.40 13.13 1.89
C VAL A 534 -36.52 13.10 0.64
N ILE A 535 -35.30 12.57 0.79
CA ILE A 535 -34.32 12.46 -0.29
C ILE A 535 -33.79 11.03 -0.37
N LYS A 536 -33.71 10.52 -1.60
CA LYS A 536 -33.01 9.28 -1.96
C LYS A 536 -31.79 9.64 -2.80
N GLU A 537 -30.60 9.38 -2.26
CA GLU A 537 -29.29 9.66 -2.87
C GLU A 537 -28.78 8.40 -3.56
N MET A 538 -28.42 8.50 -4.84
CA MET A 538 -27.99 7.37 -5.67
C MET A 538 -26.79 7.73 -6.55
N LEU A 539 -25.99 6.72 -6.90
CA LEU A 539 -25.01 6.80 -7.99
C LEU A 539 -25.69 6.58 -9.36
N THR A 540 -25.00 6.90 -10.46
CA THR A 540 -25.52 6.74 -11.83
C THR A 540 -25.71 5.29 -12.30
N ASP A 541 -25.23 4.31 -11.52
CA ASP A 541 -25.49 2.87 -11.71
C ASP A 541 -26.72 2.36 -10.93
N GLY A 542 -27.36 3.22 -10.11
CA GLY A 542 -28.52 2.88 -9.27
C GLY A 542 -28.16 2.49 -7.83
N THR A 543 -26.88 2.45 -7.44
CA THR A 543 -26.47 2.18 -6.05
C THR A 543 -27.02 3.25 -5.12
N VAL A 544 -27.85 2.86 -4.15
CA VAL A 544 -28.43 3.75 -3.14
C VAL A 544 -27.39 4.04 -2.05
N ILE A 545 -27.07 5.32 -1.86
CA ILE A 545 -26.12 5.82 -0.86
C ILE A 545 -26.83 6.18 0.43
N ASN A 546 -28.00 6.81 0.30
CA ASN A 546 -28.88 7.16 1.40
C ASN A 546 -30.33 7.12 0.91
N ASP A 547 -31.23 6.76 1.81
CA ASP A 547 -32.67 6.79 1.59
C ASP A 547 -33.28 7.25 2.91
N MET A 548 -33.86 8.45 2.92
CA MET A 548 -34.48 9.01 4.13
C MET A 548 -35.83 8.37 4.43
N GLU A 549 -36.59 8.03 3.37
CA GLU A 549 -37.94 7.45 3.49
C GLU A 549 -37.87 6.03 4.05
N ALA A 550 -36.88 5.23 3.61
CA ALA A 550 -36.59 3.90 4.18
C ALA A 550 -35.92 3.92 5.58
N LYS A 551 -35.87 5.09 6.24
CA LYS A 551 -35.29 5.29 7.58
C LYS A 551 -36.18 6.11 8.53
N ASP A 552 -37.41 6.42 8.11
CA ASP A 552 -38.32 7.32 8.82
C ASP A 552 -37.71 8.71 9.12
N GLN A 553 -36.81 9.18 8.25
CA GLN A 553 -36.15 10.48 8.34
C GLN A 553 -36.78 11.49 7.38
N ALA A 554 -36.88 12.75 7.79
CA ALA A 554 -37.26 13.87 6.93
C ALA A 554 -36.50 15.14 7.35
N LEU A 555 -36.28 16.06 6.40
CA LEU A 555 -35.69 17.36 6.67
C LEU A 555 -36.72 18.46 6.45
N THR A 556 -37.00 19.25 7.49
CA THR A 556 -37.83 20.46 7.42
C THR A 556 -36.97 21.71 7.46
N GLN A 557 -37.06 22.56 6.44
CA GLN A 557 -36.34 23.84 6.36
C GLN A 557 -37.18 24.84 5.55
N LYS A 558 -36.97 26.15 5.73
CA LYS A 558 -37.60 27.16 4.85
C LYS A 558 -37.18 26.94 3.40
N LEU A 559 -38.08 27.09 2.44
CA LEU A 559 -37.77 26.91 1.02
C LEU A 559 -36.54 27.73 0.58
N ASP A 560 -36.45 29.00 0.97
CA ASP A 560 -35.31 29.87 0.67
C ASP A 560 -34.04 29.66 1.54
N ALA A 561 -34.01 28.64 2.41
CA ALA A 561 -32.82 28.23 3.15
C ALA A 561 -32.16 26.93 2.61
N TYR A 562 -32.84 26.13 1.78
CA TYR A 562 -32.22 25.01 1.07
C TYR A 562 -31.08 25.47 0.14
N PRO A 563 -30.02 24.67 -0.08
CA PRO A 563 -28.96 24.99 -1.04
C PRO A 563 -29.51 25.22 -2.47
N PRO A 564 -28.90 26.12 -3.28
CA PRO A 564 -29.42 26.49 -4.61
C PRO A 564 -29.74 25.30 -5.53
N VAL A 565 -28.89 24.26 -5.50
CA VAL A 565 -29.05 23.01 -6.26
C VAL A 565 -30.40 22.33 -6.01
N PHE A 566 -30.92 22.37 -4.78
CA PHE A 566 -32.26 21.85 -4.46
C PHE A 566 -33.34 22.91 -4.55
N ARG A 567 -33.06 24.13 -4.10
CA ARG A 567 -34.02 25.24 -4.04
C ARG A 567 -34.67 25.54 -5.38
N GLU A 568 -33.87 25.63 -6.45
CA GLU A 568 -34.39 25.99 -7.78
C GLU A 568 -35.25 24.88 -8.40
N PRO A 569 -34.91 23.58 -8.26
CA PRO A 569 -35.85 22.50 -8.53
C PRO A 569 -37.11 22.49 -7.66
N LEU A 570 -36.99 22.66 -6.34
CA LEU A 570 -38.11 22.66 -5.38
C LEU A 570 -39.10 23.81 -5.62
N LYS A 571 -38.62 25.00 -6.01
CA LYS A 571 -39.47 26.18 -6.33
C LYS A 571 -40.42 25.99 -7.53
N ARG A 572 -40.30 24.88 -8.26
CA ARG A 572 -41.21 24.49 -9.36
C ARG A 572 -42.22 23.40 -8.95
N LEU A 573 -42.16 22.94 -7.70
CA LEU A 573 -43.09 21.99 -7.13
C LEU A 573 -44.18 22.69 -6.32
N GLN A 574 -45.30 22.02 -6.19
CA GLN A 574 -46.36 22.27 -5.23
C GLN A 574 -46.29 21.23 -4.10
N ASN A 575 -47.14 21.33 -3.07
CA ASN A 575 -47.10 20.37 -1.96
C ASN A 575 -47.28 18.92 -2.45
N HIS A 576 -46.59 17.98 -1.80
CA HIS A 576 -46.43 16.57 -2.19
C HIS A 576 -45.78 16.33 -3.57
N GLY A 577 -45.20 17.35 -4.22
CA GLY A 577 -44.48 17.19 -5.49
C GLY A 577 -43.15 16.43 -5.35
N SER A 578 -42.63 15.90 -6.47
CA SER A 578 -41.34 15.22 -6.54
C SER A 578 -40.53 15.57 -7.78
N VAL A 579 -39.20 15.55 -7.63
CA VAL A 579 -38.24 15.97 -8.66
C VAL A 579 -36.97 15.11 -8.59
N THR A 580 -36.49 14.69 -9.77
CA THR A 580 -35.19 14.02 -9.92
C THR A 580 -34.15 15.04 -10.35
N LEU A 581 -33.02 15.07 -9.64
CA LEU A 581 -31.84 15.88 -9.96
C LEU A 581 -30.68 14.99 -10.38
N VAL A 582 -29.84 15.49 -11.30
CA VAL A 582 -28.59 14.86 -11.72
C VAL A 582 -27.47 15.89 -11.62
N VAL A 583 -26.68 15.76 -10.56
CA VAL A 583 -25.70 16.75 -10.10
C VAL A 583 -24.29 16.27 -10.48
N PRO A 584 -23.53 17.02 -11.30
CA PRO A 584 -22.16 16.65 -11.66
C PRO A 584 -21.20 16.75 -10.45
N PRO A 585 -20.06 16.05 -10.47
CA PRO A 585 -19.14 16.00 -9.33
C PRO A 585 -18.67 17.38 -8.87
N GLU A 586 -18.51 18.36 -9.77
CA GLU A 586 -18.10 19.74 -9.46
C GLU A 586 -19.14 20.52 -8.65
N LYS A 587 -20.40 20.04 -8.62
CA LYS A 587 -21.49 20.54 -7.77
C LYS A 587 -21.84 19.55 -6.64
N ALA A 588 -20.99 18.55 -6.42
CA ALA A 588 -21.09 17.53 -5.39
C ALA A 588 -19.70 17.19 -4.83
N TYR A 589 -19.46 15.94 -4.47
CA TYR A 589 -18.27 15.49 -3.73
C TYR A 589 -16.93 15.56 -4.53
N GLY A 590 -16.96 16.04 -5.77
CA GLY A 590 -15.78 16.34 -6.59
C GLY A 590 -14.83 15.16 -6.85
N SER A 591 -13.58 15.50 -7.14
CA SER A 591 -12.48 14.54 -7.38
C SER A 591 -12.15 13.65 -6.18
N LYS A 592 -12.55 14.02 -4.96
CA LYS A 592 -12.28 13.23 -3.74
C LYS A 592 -13.37 12.19 -3.45
N GLY A 593 -14.63 12.47 -3.80
CA GLY A 593 -15.76 11.68 -3.38
C GLY A 593 -16.00 11.76 -1.87
N LEU A 594 -16.73 10.79 -1.33
CA LEU A 594 -16.85 10.52 0.11
C LEU A 594 -16.72 9.01 0.35
N PRO A 595 -15.49 8.45 0.32
CA PRO A 595 -15.26 7.03 0.52
C PRO A 595 -15.71 6.55 1.91
N PRO A 596 -16.10 5.27 2.07
CA PRO A 596 -16.23 4.26 1.01
C PRO A 596 -17.51 4.41 0.16
N LYS A 597 -18.46 5.28 0.53
CA LYS A 597 -19.80 5.28 -0.06
C LYS A 597 -19.86 5.91 -1.46
N ILE A 598 -19.21 7.06 -1.65
CA ILE A 598 -19.24 7.82 -2.91
C ILE A 598 -17.82 7.86 -3.49
N PRO A 599 -17.59 7.32 -4.69
CA PRO A 599 -16.26 7.29 -5.28
C PRO A 599 -15.85 8.65 -5.90
N PRO A 600 -14.54 8.85 -6.16
CA PRO A 600 -14.02 10.00 -6.92
C PRO A 600 -14.80 10.31 -8.20
N GLY A 601 -15.07 11.59 -8.47
CA GLY A 601 -15.66 12.03 -9.74
C GLY A 601 -17.11 11.56 -9.99
N ALA A 602 -17.81 11.11 -8.96
CA ALA A 602 -19.19 10.63 -9.09
C ALA A 602 -20.18 11.77 -9.41
N THR A 603 -20.93 11.60 -10.51
CA THR A 603 -22.21 12.28 -10.69
C THR A 603 -23.23 11.64 -9.73
N MET A 604 -23.96 12.48 -8.99
CA MET A 604 -24.97 12.05 -8.04
C MET A 604 -26.37 12.21 -8.64
N VAL A 605 -27.26 11.26 -8.33
CA VAL A 605 -28.68 11.29 -8.70
C VAL A 605 -29.50 11.39 -7.43
N TYR A 606 -30.35 12.41 -7.33
CA TYR A 606 -31.24 12.61 -6.18
C TYR A 606 -32.68 12.49 -6.62
N SER A 607 -33.47 11.65 -5.96
CA SER A 607 -34.93 11.77 -6.00
C SER A 607 -35.36 12.51 -4.73
N VAL A 608 -36.06 13.64 -4.89
CA VAL A 608 -36.51 14.50 -3.80
C VAL A 608 -38.03 14.58 -3.86
N ARG A 609 -38.68 14.29 -2.74
CA ARG A 609 -40.15 14.37 -2.60
C ARG A 609 -40.48 15.30 -1.44
N ILE A 610 -41.37 16.25 -1.69
CA ILE A 610 -41.99 17.05 -0.62
C ILE A 610 -42.95 16.12 0.14
N VAL A 611 -42.82 16.09 1.46
CA VAL A 611 -43.74 15.39 2.36
C VAL A 611 -44.89 16.31 2.70
N ASP A 612 -44.58 17.52 3.14
CA ASP A 612 -45.55 18.57 3.47
C ASP A 612 -44.92 19.98 3.32
N SER A 613 -45.75 21.02 3.28
CA SER A 613 -45.34 22.43 3.26
C SER A 613 -46.29 23.28 4.08
N GLN A 614 -45.76 24.01 5.07
CA GLN A 614 -46.54 24.79 6.02
C GLN A 614 -46.13 26.27 6.01
N PRO A 615 -47.07 27.23 6.11
CA PRO A 615 -46.73 28.64 6.27
C PRO A 615 -45.82 28.85 7.49
N GLU A 616 -44.87 29.78 7.41
CA GLU A 616 -44.09 30.15 8.60
C GLU A 616 -45.04 30.67 9.71
N PRO A 617 -45.00 30.11 10.95
CA PRO A 617 -45.84 30.59 12.03
C PRO A 617 -45.54 32.05 12.35
N ALA A 618 -46.57 32.90 12.32
CA ALA A 618 -46.46 34.30 12.66
C ALA A 618 -46.00 34.47 14.13
N LYS A 619 -45.07 35.41 14.34
CA LYS A 619 -44.52 35.79 15.65
C LYS A 619 -45.28 36.96 16.28
#